data_AF-A0A8J2L617-F1
#
_entry.id   AF-A0A8J2L617-F1
#
_cell.length_a   1.000
_cell.length_b   1.000
_cell.length_c   1.000
_cell.angle_alpha   90.00
_cell.angle_beta   90.00
_cell.angle_gamma   90.00
#
_symmetry.space_group_name_H-M   'P 1'
#
loop_
_entity.id
_entity.type
_entity.pdbx_description
1 polymer ?
#
loop_
_entity_poly.entity_id
_entity_poly.type
_entity_poly.pdbx_seq_one_letter_code
_entity_poly.pdbx_strand_id
1 'polypeptide(L)'
;MDSTISELVSKDGISFRTIAKSSALRRLFKSEFGNLPKCHTAIRRRFMAYGEQIQTEKIAQIQKYLAGGGKYSLTIDEWTAKNNRRYLNINIHDKNSFRLNLGLEPIPTEFTSVECLRLVKKRLSKYGIDLLTHIVGCTNDGASIMQKYGHISG
;
A
#
# COMPACT_ATOMS: atom_id res chain seq x y z
N MET A 1 -10.36 -19.41 -0.86
CA MET A 1 -10.85 -18.84 -2.14
C MET A 1 -10.30 -17.44 -2.40
N ASP A 2 -10.65 -16.43 -1.60
CA ASP A 2 -10.28 -15.04 -1.90
C ASP A 2 -8.76 -14.80 -1.85
N SER A 3 -8.05 -15.48 -0.94
CA SER A 3 -6.58 -15.57 -0.92
C SER A 3 -5.98 -16.11 -2.22
N THR A 4 -6.50 -17.23 -2.73
CA THR A 4 -6.07 -17.86 -3.99
C THR A 4 -6.35 -16.95 -5.19
N ILE A 5 -7.52 -16.31 -5.23
CA ILE A 5 -7.84 -15.31 -6.27
C ILE A 5 -6.82 -14.16 -6.20
N SER A 6 -6.49 -13.69 -5.00
CA SER A 6 -5.51 -12.63 -4.82
C SER A 6 -4.13 -13.03 -5.33
N GLU A 7 -3.70 -14.25 -5.07
CA GLU A 7 -2.40 -14.76 -5.53
C GLU A 7 -2.33 -14.85 -7.05
N LEU A 8 -3.34 -15.46 -7.69
CA LEU A 8 -3.42 -15.57 -9.15
C LEU A 8 -3.41 -14.20 -9.84
N VAL A 9 -4.12 -13.22 -9.27
CA VAL A 9 -4.23 -11.89 -9.87
C VAL A 9 -2.96 -11.08 -9.61
N SER A 10 -2.44 -11.08 -8.39
CA SER A 10 -1.34 -10.20 -7.98
C SER A 10 0.04 -10.76 -8.30
N LYS A 11 0.25 -12.08 -8.21
CA LYS A 11 1.55 -12.72 -8.48
C LYS A 11 1.62 -13.27 -9.90
N ASP A 12 0.57 -13.96 -10.34
CA ASP A 12 0.59 -14.67 -11.64
C ASP A 12 0.03 -13.81 -12.80
N GLY A 13 -0.46 -12.61 -12.51
CA GLY A 13 -0.98 -11.68 -13.52
C GLY A 13 -2.24 -12.16 -14.24
N ILE A 14 -2.96 -13.12 -13.66
CA ILE A 14 -4.16 -13.69 -14.27
C ILE A 14 -5.31 -12.69 -14.20
N SER A 15 -5.88 -12.34 -15.35
CA SER A 15 -6.99 -11.38 -15.40
C SER A 15 -8.26 -11.94 -14.77
N PHE A 16 -9.09 -11.07 -14.17
CA PHE A 16 -10.42 -11.45 -13.66
C PHE A 16 -11.32 -12.08 -14.74
N ARG A 17 -11.15 -11.69 -16.01
CA ARG A 17 -11.89 -12.28 -17.14
C ARG A 17 -11.47 -13.71 -17.38
N THR A 18 -10.18 -14.01 -17.28
CA THR A 18 -9.62 -15.36 -17.41
C THR A 18 -10.19 -16.26 -16.30
N ILE A 19 -10.21 -15.78 -15.05
CA ILE A 19 -10.79 -16.52 -13.92
C ILE A 19 -12.29 -16.76 -14.14
N ALA A 20 -13.02 -15.78 -14.65
CA ALA A 20 -14.47 -15.90 -14.89
C ALA A 20 -14.83 -16.86 -16.03
N LYS A 21 -13.98 -16.99 -17.06
CA LYS A 21 -14.31 -17.73 -18.30
C LYS A 21 -13.61 -19.08 -18.44
N SER A 22 -12.42 -19.26 -17.88
CA SER A 22 -11.66 -20.50 -18.04
C SER A 22 -12.38 -21.68 -17.38
N SER A 23 -12.81 -22.65 -18.19
CA SER A 23 -13.49 -23.85 -17.69
C SER A 23 -12.59 -24.69 -16.78
N ALA A 24 -11.29 -24.75 -17.09
CA ALA A 24 -10.30 -25.43 -16.25
C ALA A 24 -10.18 -24.77 -14.87
N LEU A 25 -9.99 -23.44 -14.82
CA LEU A 25 -9.92 -22.73 -13.54
C LEU A 25 -11.24 -22.87 -12.76
N ARG A 26 -12.40 -22.72 -13.42
CA ARG A 26 -13.69 -22.87 -12.73
C ARG A 26 -13.91 -24.27 -12.17
N ARG A 27 -13.42 -25.32 -12.86
CA ARG A 27 -13.48 -26.70 -12.36
C ARG A 27 -12.60 -26.88 -11.13
N LEU A 28 -11.36 -26.38 -11.16
CA LEU A 28 -10.43 -26.42 -10.03
C LEU A 28 -10.97 -25.65 -8.82
N PHE A 29 -11.48 -24.43 -9.01
CA PHE A 29 -12.08 -23.67 -7.93
C PHE A 29 -13.34 -24.35 -7.37
N LYS A 30 -14.13 -25.02 -8.22
CA LYS A 30 -15.33 -25.73 -7.77
C LYS A 30 -15.00 -26.91 -6.87
N SER A 31 -13.92 -27.65 -7.13
CA SER A 31 -13.52 -28.78 -6.27
C SER A 31 -13.04 -28.31 -4.90
N GLU A 32 -12.25 -27.24 -4.85
CA GLU A 32 -11.61 -26.78 -3.60
C GLU A 32 -12.45 -25.80 -2.78
N PHE A 33 -13.22 -24.94 -3.46
CA PHE A 33 -13.82 -23.74 -2.83
C PHE A 33 -15.28 -23.49 -3.21
N GLY A 34 -15.86 -24.34 -4.05
CA GLY A 34 -17.19 -24.15 -4.61
C GLY A 34 -17.24 -23.16 -5.78
N ASN A 35 -18.45 -22.72 -6.14
CA ASN A 35 -18.66 -21.99 -7.39
C ASN A 35 -18.11 -20.56 -7.35
N LEU A 36 -17.25 -20.24 -8.32
CA LEU A 36 -16.87 -18.85 -8.61
C LEU A 36 -18.03 -18.07 -9.24
N PRO A 37 -18.15 -16.76 -8.93
CA PRO A 37 -19.03 -15.86 -9.66
C PRO A 37 -18.76 -15.92 -11.16
N LYS A 38 -19.83 -15.92 -11.97
CA LYS A 38 -19.72 -15.96 -13.44
C LYS A 38 -19.26 -14.62 -14.04
N CYS A 39 -19.40 -13.53 -13.30
CA CYS A 39 -19.07 -12.19 -13.75
C CYS A 39 -17.72 -11.73 -13.21
N HIS A 40 -16.82 -11.30 -14.09
CA HIS A 40 -15.50 -10.77 -13.74
C HIS A 40 -15.58 -9.57 -12.77
N THR A 41 -16.62 -8.73 -12.86
CA THR A 41 -16.84 -7.61 -11.94
C THR A 41 -17.13 -8.09 -10.52
N ALA A 42 -17.89 -9.19 -10.37
CA ALA A 42 -18.17 -9.78 -9.06
C ALA A 42 -16.90 -10.38 -8.45
N ILE A 43 -16.05 -11.03 -9.26
CA ILE A 43 -14.74 -11.53 -8.83
C ILE A 43 -13.84 -10.36 -8.40
N ARG A 44 -13.77 -9.29 -9.20
CA ARG A 44 -13.01 -8.07 -8.85
C ARG A 44 -13.49 -7.47 -7.53
N ARG A 45 -14.80 -7.38 -7.31
CA ARG A 45 -15.35 -6.85 -6.05
C ARG A 45 -14.90 -7.68 -4.85
N ARG A 46 -14.91 -9.02 -4.96
CA ARG A 46 -14.41 -9.89 -3.89
C ARG A 46 -12.91 -9.71 -3.64
N PHE A 47 -12.13 -9.62 -4.72
CA PHE A 47 -10.69 -9.33 -4.63
C PHE A 47 -10.42 -8.00 -3.90
N MET A 48 -11.14 -6.93 -4.23
CA MET A 48 -10.98 -5.62 -3.57
C MET A 48 -11.37 -5.69 -2.10
N ALA A 49 -12.51 -6.31 -1.76
CA ALA A 49 -12.96 -6.48 -0.38
C ALA A 49 -11.96 -7.29 0.47
N TYR A 50 -11.36 -8.32 -0.11
CA TYR A 50 -10.29 -9.07 0.54
C TYR A 50 -9.04 -8.22 0.79
N GLY A 51 -8.68 -7.36 -0.17
CA GLY A 51 -7.61 -6.38 0.01
C GLY A 51 -7.88 -5.39 1.14
N GLU A 52 -9.13 -4.90 1.26
CA GLU A 52 -9.56 -4.03 2.36
C GLU A 52 -9.46 -4.74 3.72
N GLN A 53 -9.85 -6.02 3.79
CA GLN A 53 -9.71 -6.82 5.02
C GLN A 53 -8.23 -6.92 5.45
N ILE A 54 -7.33 -7.28 4.53
CA ILE A 54 -5.89 -7.35 4.82
C ILE A 54 -5.37 -5.99 5.29
N GLN A 55 -5.85 -4.90 4.67
CA GLN A 55 -5.46 -3.55 5.07
C GLN A 55 -5.90 -3.24 6.51
N THR A 56 -7.14 -3.58 6.89
CA THR A 56 -7.63 -3.41 8.26
C THR A 56 -6.81 -4.21 9.26
N GLU A 57 -6.47 -5.46 8.94
CA GLU A 57 -5.62 -6.30 9.79
C GLU A 57 -4.22 -5.68 9.99
N LYS A 58 -3.62 -5.14 8.92
CA LYS A 58 -2.34 -4.42 9.00
C LYS A 58 -2.44 -3.16 9.85
N ILE A 59 -3.52 -2.39 9.72
CA ILE A 59 -3.75 -1.21 10.56
C ILE A 59 -3.84 -1.62 12.02
N ALA A 60 -4.57 -2.70 12.35
CA ALA A 60 -4.67 -3.19 13.72
C ALA A 60 -3.29 -3.61 14.30
N GLN A 61 -2.43 -4.24 13.49
CA GLN A 61 -1.07 -4.59 13.89
C GLN A 61 -0.21 -3.35 14.18
N ILE A 62 -0.28 -2.33 13.32
CA ILE A 62 0.40 -1.05 13.51
C ILE A 62 -0.06 -0.40 14.82
N GLN A 63 -1.37 -0.30 15.05
CA GLN A 63 -1.93 0.32 16.24
C GLN A 63 -1.52 -0.41 17.52
N LYS A 64 -1.49 -1.75 17.50
CA LYS A 64 -0.99 -2.54 18.63
C LYS A 64 0.48 -2.24 18.95
N TYR A 65 1.33 -2.09 17.94
CA TYR A 65 2.75 -1.75 18.14
C TYR A 65 2.91 -0.34 18.71
N LEU A 66 2.17 0.65 18.19
CA LEU A 66 2.19 2.03 18.68
C LEU A 66 1.70 2.13 20.13
N ALA A 67 0.64 1.41 20.49
CA ALA A 67 0.12 1.35 21.85
C ALA A 67 1.15 0.81 22.86
N GLY A 68 2.07 -0.05 22.41
CA GLY A 68 3.22 -0.52 23.19
C GLY A 68 4.38 0.48 23.29
N GLY A 69 4.19 1.74 22.87
CA GLY A 69 5.26 2.74 22.81
C GLY A 69 6.20 2.60 21.60
N GLY A 70 5.84 1.73 20.65
CA GLY A 70 6.60 1.51 19.43
C GLY A 70 6.72 2.78 18.59
N LYS A 71 7.87 2.94 17.93
CA LYS A 71 8.12 4.02 16.96
C LYS A 71 8.59 3.41 15.64
N TYR A 72 8.38 4.15 14.55
CA TYR A 72 8.82 3.79 13.22
C TYR A 72 9.84 4.80 12.68
N SER A 73 10.70 4.38 11.75
CA SER A 73 11.34 5.28 10.81
C SER A 73 10.58 5.28 9.48
N LEU A 74 10.71 6.37 8.74
CA LEU A 74 10.02 6.61 7.48
C LEU A 74 11.05 6.62 6.35
N THR A 75 10.77 5.93 5.25
CA THR A 75 11.53 6.08 4.00
C THR A 75 10.60 6.58 2.92
N ILE A 76 11.01 7.66 2.26
CA ILE A 76 10.28 8.30 1.17
C ILE A 76 11.13 8.22 -0.09
N ASP A 77 10.54 7.79 -1.20
CA ASP A 77 11.21 7.68 -2.48
C ASP A 77 10.34 8.27 -3.60
N GLU A 78 10.95 9.04 -4.48
CA GLU A 78 10.27 9.68 -5.61
C GLU A 78 10.53 8.93 -6.92
N TRP A 79 9.45 8.61 -7.64
CA TRP A 79 9.55 7.90 -8.91
C TRP A 79 8.82 8.63 -10.02
N THR A 80 9.49 8.80 -11.18
CA THR A 80 8.88 9.31 -12.41
C THR A 80 8.62 8.16 -13.38
N ALA A 81 7.36 7.93 -13.71
CA ALA A 81 6.93 6.95 -14.70
C ALA A 81 7.13 7.48 -16.13
N LYS A 82 7.17 6.56 -17.12
CA LYS A 82 7.41 6.86 -18.55
C LYS A 82 6.45 7.88 -19.18
N ASN A 83 5.28 8.13 -18.58
CA ASN A 83 4.29 9.11 -19.05
C ASN A 83 4.35 10.43 -18.27
N ASN A 84 5.52 10.77 -17.69
CA ASN A 84 5.75 11.93 -16.83
C ASN A 84 4.85 12.00 -15.58
N ARG A 85 4.23 10.89 -15.17
CA ARG A 85 3.55 10.81 -13.88
C ARG A 85 4.55 10.57 -12.78
N ARG A 86 4.53 11.42 -11.76
CA ARG A 86 5.39 11.31 -10.59
C ARG A 86 4.63 10.66 -9.44
N TYR A 87 5.32 9.87 -8.64
CA TYR A 87 4.76 9.16 -7.50
C TYR A 87 5.69 9.26 -6.30
N LEU A 88 5.09 9.34 -5.12
CA LEU A 88 5.77 9.31 -3.83
C LEU A 88 5.50 7.95 -3.19
N ASN A 89 6.54 7.14 -3.05
CA ASN A 89 6.50 5.88 -2.33
C ASN A 89 6.77 6.13 -0.84
N ILE A 90 5.94 5.57 0.03
CA ILE A 90 6.03 5.80 1.48
C ILE A 90 6.14 4.45 2.19
N ASN A 91 7.24 4.24 2.90
CA ASN A 91 7.53 3.01 3.64
C ASN A 91 7.81 3.32 5.10
N ILE A 92 7.35 2.45 6.00
CA ILE A 92 7.69 2.52 7.42
C ILE A 92 8.52 1.31 7.81
N HIS A 93 9.42 1.51 8.78
CA HIS A 93 10.31 0.49 9.29
C HIS A 93 10.31 0.52 10.82
N ASP A 94 10.32 -0.65 11.45
CA ASP A 94 10.54 -0.74 12.90
C ASP A 94 11.94 -1.27 13.23
N LYS A 95 12.26 -1.30 14.53
CA LYS A 95 13.52 -1.84 15.04
C LYS A 95 13.67 -3.35 14.88
N ASN A 96 12.58 -4.08 14.67
CA ASN A 96 12.53 -5.54 14.55
C ASN A 96 12.56 -6.00 13.07
N SER A 97 13.03 -5.13 12.16
CA SER A 97 13.08 -5.39 10.72
C SER A 97 11.71 -5.56 10.04
N PHE A 98 10.61 -5.16 10.68
CA PHE A 98 9.34 -5.00 10.00
C PHE A 98 9.46 -3.88 8.98
N ARG A 99 9.08 -4.15 7.74
CA ARG A 99 9.05 -3.16 6.65
C ARG A 99 7.68 -3.23 6.01
N LEU A 100 7.00 -2.09 5.96
CA LEU A 100 5.70 -2.00 5.33
C LEU A 100 5.67 -0.84 4.34
N ASN A 101 5.34 -1.17 3.10
CA ASN A 101 4.98 -0.20 2.09
C ASN A 101 3.54 0.26 2.34
N LEU A 102 3.35 1.56 2.60
CA LEU A 102 2.05 2.18 2.85
C LEU A 102 1.33 2.59 1.56
N GLY A 103 2.04 2.54 0.44
CA GLY A 103 1.55 2.73 -0.92
C GLY A 103 2.27 3.85 -1.66
N LEU A 104 1.84 4.02 -2.91
CA LEU A 104 2.24 5.11 -3.79
C LEU A 104 1.18 6.22 -3.75
N GLU A 105 1.62 7.45 -3.56
CA GLU A 105 0.79 8.65 -3.72
C GLU A 105 1.15 9.35 -5.04
N PRO A 106 0.17 9.70 -5.89
CA PRO A 106 0.46 10.50 -7.08
C PRO A 106 0.92 11.91 -6.67
N ILE A 107 2.01 12.37 -7.29
CA ILE A 107 2.55 13.70 -7.09
C ILE A 107 1.90 14.66 -8.10
N PRO A 108 1.35 15.80 -7.65
CA PRO A 108 0.83 16.83 -8.55
C PRO A 108 1.96 17.49 -9.37
N THR A 109 1.58 18.13 -10.49
CA THR A 109 2.54 18.79 -11.40
C THR A 109 3.42 19.81 -10.67
N GLU A 110 2.83 20.59 -9.77
CA GLU A 110 3.55 21.49 -8.86
C GLU A 110 3.80 20.76 -7.54
N PHE A 111 5.06 20.40 -7.28
CA PHE A 111 5.43 19.67 -6.09
C PHE A 111 6.42 20.48 -5.25
N THR A 112 5.99 20.85 -4.04
CA THR A 112 6.79 21.58 -3.06
C THR A 112 7.05 20.70 -1.83
N SER A 113 7.99 21.10 -0.98
CA SER A 113 8.25 20.39 0.28
C SER A 113 7.05 20.38 1.23
N VAL A 114 6.24 21.45 1.23
CA VAL A 114 5.00 21.55 1.99
C VAL A 114 3.97 20.54 1.47
N GLU A 115 3.87 20.41 0.15
CA GLU A 115 2.95 19.45 -0.48
C GLU A 115 3.38 18.01 -0.23
N CYS A 116 4.70 17.73 -0.24
CA CYS A 116 5.25 16.46 0.18
C CYS A 116 4.84 16.12 1.62
N LEU A 117 5.03 17.06 2.55
CA LEU A 117 4.62 16.90 3.95
C LEU A 117 3.14 16.61 4.10
N ARG A 118 2.30 17.32 3.35
CA ARG A 118 0.85 17.12 3.34
C ARG A 118 0.49 15.71 2.84
N LEU A 119 1.10 15.23 1.76
CA LEU A 119 0.86 13.89 1.22
C LEU A 119 1.30 12.80 2.20
N VAL A 120 2.48 12.96 2.81
CA VAL A 120 2.99 12.03 3.81
C VAL A 120 2.06 11.95 5.02
N LYS A 121 1.69 13.10 5.62
CA LYS A 121 0.74 13.14 6.75
C LYS A 121 -0.60 12.50 6.40
N LYS A 122 -1.14 12.81 5.21
CA LYS A 122 -2.38 12.21 4.71
C LYS A 122 -2.28 10.70 4.53
N ARG A 123 -1.14 10.18 4.10
CA ARG A 123 -0.93 8.74 3.93
C ARG A 123 -0.77 8.06 5.29
N LEU A 124 0.03 8.62 6.20
CA LEU A 124 0.23 8.09 7.55
C LEU A 124 -1.05 8.06 8.38
N SER A 125 -1.90 9.09 8.26
CA SER A 125 -3.17 9.15 9.01
C SER A 125 -4.15 8.04 8.64
N LYS A 126 -4.12 7.52 7.41
CA LYS A 126 -4.90 6.33 7.00
C LYS A 126 -4.53 5.08 7.79
N TYR A 127 -3.35 5.04 8.38
CA TYR A 127 -2.86 3.95 9.22
C TYR A 127 -2.86 4.31 10.71
N GLY A 128 -3.40 5.48 11.07
CA GLY A 128 -3.38 6.00 12.45
C GLY A 128 -1.96 6.31 12.95
N ILE A 129 -1.04 6.64 12.04
CA ILE A 129 0.33 7.03 12.38
C ILE A 129 0.40 8.55 12.35
N ASP A 130 0.93 9.15 13.41
CA ASP A 130 1.19 10.58 13.48
C ASP A 130 2.69 10.83 13.27
N LEU A 131 3.00 11.79 12.40
CA LEU A 131 4.36 12.04 11.96
C LEU A 131 5.25 12.54 13.11
N LEU A 132 4.73 13.39 14.00
CA LEU A 132 5.54 14.03 15.03
C LEU A 132 5.76 13.13 16.25
N THR A 133 4.78 12.29 16.55
CA THR A 133 4.81 11.45 17.76
C THR A 133 5.28 10.04 17.47
N HIS A 134 5.00 9.46 16.30
CA HIS A 134 5.28 8.04 16.02
C HIS A 134 6.49 7.80 15.11
N ILE A 135 7.00 8.83 14.44
CA ILE A 135 8.17 8.73 13.55
C ILE A 135 9.42 9.29 14.24
N VAL A 136 10.50 8.51 14.29
CA VAL A 136 11.78 8.92 14.92
C VAL A 136 12.81 9.46 13.94
N GLY A 137 12.58 9.27 12.64
CA GLY A 137 13.46 9.75 11.61
C GLY A 137 12.92 9.46 10.22
N CYS A 138 13.33 10.27 9.25
CA CYS A 138 12.98 10.09 7.86
C CYS A 138 14.25 9.95 7.01
N THR A 139 14.24 8.98 6.09
CA THR A 139 15.24 8.81 5.04
C THR A 139 14.61 9.16 3.71
N ASN A 140 15.25 10.03 2.96
CA ASN A 140 14.80 10.48 1.65
C ASN A 140 16.00 10.67 0.72
N ASP A 141 15.72 10.85 -0.57
CA ASP A 141 16.75 11.16 -1.55
C ASP A 141 17.35 12.57 -1.33
N GLY A 142 18.51 12.80 -1.95
CA GLY A 142 19.20 14.09 -1.86
C GLY A 142 18.59 15.20 -2.72
N ALA A 143 17.39 15.03 -3.27
CA ALA A 143 16.77 16.09 -4.07
C ALA A 143 16.47 17.32 -3.19
N SER A 144 16.58 18.52 -3.76
CA SER A 144 16.45 19.79 -3.01
C SER A 144 15.11 19.92 -2.26
N ILE A 145 14.04 19.36 -2.81
CA ILE A 145 12.71 19.30 -2.18
C ILE A 145 12.71 18.37 -0.96
N MET A 146 13.41 17.23 -1.06
CA MET A 146 13.49 16.23 0.01
C MET A 146 14.40 16.70 1.15
N GLN A 147 15.49 17.40 0.84
CA GLN A 147 16.30 18.07 1.87
C GLN A 147 15.50 19.11 2.66
N LYS A 148 14.71 19.95 1.96
CA LYS A 148 13.81 20.91 2.62
C LYS A 148 12.71 20.22 3.41
N TYR A 149 12.15 19.12 2.91
CA TYR A 149 11.19 18.30 3.65
C TYR A 149 11.80 17.78 4.95
N GLY A 150 13.02 17.23 4.92
CA GLY A 150 13.73 16.76 6.11
C GLY A 150 13.88 17.85 7.17
N HIS A 151 14.18 19.08 6.75
CA HIS A 151 14.30 20.22 7.66
C HIS A 151 12.96 20.69 8.25
N ILE A 152 11.86 20.61 7.51
CA ILE A 152 10.52 21.05 7.97
C ILE A 152 9.79 19.96 8.77
N SER A 153 10.20 18.69 8.61
CA SER A 153 9.57 17.54 9.25
C SER A 153 10.22 17.12 10.58
N GLY A 154 11.42 17.63 10.88
CA GLY A 154 12.15 17.44 12.13
C GLY A 154 11.88 18.53 13.16
#